data_AF-A0A7X6CIV8-F1
#
_entry.id   AF-A0A7X6CIV8-F1
#
_cell.length_a   1.000
_cell.length_b   1.000
_cell.length_c   1.000
_cell.angle_alpha   90.00
_cell.angle_beta   90.00
_cell.angle_gamma   90.00
#
_symmetry.space_group_name_H-M   'P 1'
#
loop_
_entity.id
_entity.type
_entity.pdbx_description
1 polymer ?
#
loop_
_entity_poly.entity_id
_entity_poly.type
_entity_poly.pdbx_seq_one_letter_code
_entity_poly.pdbx_strand_id
1 'polypeptide(L)'
;MTEDIQSLASLELFPYIDSEGKLPEFVQGKIGVYGIFDNEKVLKFVGYSRDIYLSLKQHLVRQPLHCYWLKVQTIDRPNRTILESIRSSWIAENGSLPTGNDSDAALWNDPIDTKNVMTAAEVASYEGIVADEIAKDKLLKNVARRVENEIFSQLKARGVTEEIRFNPKLKTSGLLDLK
;
A
#
# COMPACT_ATOMS: atom_id res chain seq x y z
N MET A 1 29.55 1.30 12.58
CA MET A 1 28.98 2.63 12.30
C MET A 1 27.52 2.55 12.68
N THR A 2 27.10 3.27 13.72
CA THR A 2 25.69 3.50 14.02
C THR A 2 25.15 4.39 12.91
N GLU A 3 24.26 3.87 12.07
CA GLU A 3 23.49 4.72 11.16
C GLU A 3 22.65 5.66 12.02
N ASP A 4 22.80 6.97 11.80
CA ASP A 4 22.14 7.99 12.61
C ASP A 4 20.65 8.05 12.26
N ILE A 5 19.79 8.19 13.27
CA ILE A 5 18.34 8.25 13.06
C ILE A 5 18.02 9.68 12.63
N GLN A 6 17.67 9.88 11.36
CA GLN A 6 17.32 11.20 10.86
C GLN A 6 15.90 11.56 11.31
N SER A 7 15.70 12.81 11.71
CA SER A 7 14.37 13.35 12.01
C SER A 7 13.50 13.33 10.75
N LEU A 8 12.21 13.04 10.92
CA LEU A 8 11.25 13.07 9.83
C LEU A 8 11.18 14.47 9.21
N ALA A 9 11.21 15.52 10.02
CA ALA A 9 11.14 16.91 9.57
C ALA A 9 12.34 17.33 8.70
N SER A 10 13.54 16.81 8.96
CA SER A 10 14.75 17.17 8.21
C SER A 10 14.89 16.48 6.86
N LEU A 11 14.18 15.39 6.63
CA LEU A 11 14.21 14.65 5.37
C LEU A 11 13.50 15.38 4.24
N GLU A 12 14.06 15.23 3.04
CA GLU A 12 13.46 15.70 1.79
C GLU A 12 12.11 15.00 1.53
N LEU A 13 11.14 15.78 1.05
CA LEU A 13 9.81 15.29 0.69
C LEU A 13 9.73 15.12 -0.83
N PHE A 14 9.59 13.88 -1.28
CA PHE A 14 9.47 13.52 -2.69
C PHE A 14 8.00 13.33 -3.07
N PRO A 15 7.60 13.61 -4.32
CA PRO A 15 6.32 13.16 -4.83
C PRO A 15 6.32 11.62 -4.88
N TYR A 16 5.17 11.02 -4.57
CA TYR A 16 5.03 9.56 -4.53
C TYR A 16 5.09 8.94 -5.93
N ILE A 17 4.58 9.66 -6.91
CA ILE A 17 4.73 9.40 -8.34
C ILE A 17 5.31 10.63 -9.01
N ASP A 18 6.24 10.45 -9.93
CA ASP A 18 6.84 11.57 -10.66
C ASP A 18 5.93 12.11 -11.78
N SER A 19 6.45 13.06 -12.56
CA SER A 19 5.73 13.64 -13.70
C SER A 19 5.44 12.65 -14.83
N GLU A 20 6.11 11.51 -14.87
CA GLU A 20 5.87 10.43 -15.83
C GLU A 20 4.90 9.38 -15.28
N GLY A 21 4.45 9.54 -14.03
CA GLY A 21 3.54 8.61 -13.36
C GLY A 21 4.23 7.36 -12.82
N LYS A 22 5.55 7.40 -12.59
CA LYS A 22 6.36 6.29 -12.09
C LYS A 22 6.68 6.45 -10.61
N LEU A 23 6.91 5.32 -9.94
CA LEU A 23 7.44 5.32 -8.57
C LEU A 23 8.91 5.77 -8.55
N PRO A 24 9.40 6.34 -7.44
CA PRO A 24 10.78 6.82 -7.35
C PRO A 24 11.81 5.69 -7.50
N GLU A 25 12.51 5.65 -8.64
CA GLU A 25 13.47 4.57 -8.95
C GLU A 25 14.68 4.53 -7.99
N PHE A 26 15.03 5.65 -7.36
CA PHE A 26 16.17 5.72 -6.43
C PHE A 26 16.02 4.81 -5.19
N VAL A 27 14.78 4.39 -4.86
CA VAL A 27 14.51 3.45 -3.77
C VAL A 27 14.42 1.98 -4.20
N GLN A 28 14.65 1.69 -5.48
CA GLN A 28 14.57 0.34 -6.01
C GLN A 28 15.64 -0.56 -5.38
N GLY A 29 15.20 -1.67 -4.76
CA GLY A 29 16.08 -2.61 -4.07
C GLY A 29 16.76 -2.03 -2.82
N LYS A 30 16.34 -0.85 -2.35
CA LYS A 30 16.89 -0.22 -1.16
C LYS A 30 16.16 -0.72 0.09
N ILE A 31 16.94 -0.89 1.15
CA ILE A 31 16.45 -1.22 2.48
C ILE A 31 16.29 0.10 3.24
N GLY A 32 15.22 0.27 4.00
CA GLY A 32 15.02 1.51 4.74
C GLY A 32 13.64 1.69 5.32
N VAL A 33 13.44 2.88 5.87
CA VAL A 33 12.16 3.36 6.43
C VAL A 33 11.60 4.44 5.52
N TYR A 34 10.28 4.45 5.38
CA TYR A 34 9.57 5.42 4.55
C TYR A 34 8.29 5.90 5.25
N GLY A 35 7.99 7.18 5.06
CA GLY A 35 6.77 7.83 5.52
C GLY A 35 5.94 8.22 4.30
N ILE A 36 4.66 7.84 4.29
CA ILE A 36 3.70 8.12 3.22
C ILE A 36 2.74 9.19 3.71
N PHE A 37 2.57 10.23 2.90
CA PHE A 37 1.70 11.36 3.19
C PHE A 37 0.64 11.53 2.12
N ASP A 38 -0.54 11.98 2.53
CA ASP A 38 -1.65 12.31 1.62
C ASP A 38 -1.42 13.64 0.90
N ASN A 39 -2.38 14.05 0.07
CA ASN A 39 -2.28 15.28 -0.72
C ASN A 39 -2.03 16.54 0.14
N GLU A 40 -2.55 16.55 1.37
CA GLU A 40 -2.41 17.65 2.34
C GLU A 40 -1.10 17.58 3.13
N LYS A 41 -0.21 16.64 2.78
CA LYS A 41 1.06 16.36 3.46
C LYS A 41 0.86 15.91 4.92
N VAL A 42 -0.26 15.27 5.22
CA VAL A 42 -0.51 14.61 6.51
C VAL A 42 0.05 13.19 6.46
N LEU A 43 0.86 12.83 7.46
CA LEU A 43 1.45 11.49 7.57
C LEU A 43 0.35 10.45 7.78
N LYS A 44 0.24 9.48 6.87
CA LYS A 44 -0.74 8.38 6.93
C LYS A 44 -0.14 7.05 7.32
N PHE A 45 1.14 6.84 7.02
CA PHE A 45 1.79 5.57 7.26
C PHE A 45 3.30 5.74 7.39
N VAL A 46 3.91 5.02 8.34
CA VAL A 46 5.35 4.79 8.43
C VAL A 46 5.63 3.29 8.35
N GLY A 47 6.40 2.87 7.37
CA GLY A 47 6.79 1.49 7.15
C GLY A 47 8.29 1.35 6.97
N TYR A 48 8.76 0.11 7.03
CA TYR A 48 10.12 -0.23 6.63
C TYR A 48 10.11 -1.46 5.74
N SER A 49 11.11 -1.59 4.88
CA SER A 49 11.21 -2.72 3.96
C SER A 49 12.66 -3.02 3.61
N ARG A 50 12.90 -4.25 3.14
CA ARG A 50 14.14 -4.63 2.47
C ARG A 50 14.17 -4.22 0.99
N ASP A 51 13.00 -3.94 0.43
CA ASP A 51 12.82 -3.34 -0.88
C ASP A 51 11.69 -2.30 -0.76
N ILE A 52 12.10 -1.05 -0.56
CA ILE A 52 11.18 0.07 -0.38
C ILE A 52 10.29 0.22 -1.61
N TYR A 53 10.85 0.14 -2.82
CA TYR A 53 10.11 0.29 -4.06
C TYR A 53 8.97 -0.73 -4.18
N LEU A 54 9.21 -2.00 -3.85
CA LEU A 54 8.16 -3.03 -3.86
C LEU A 54 7.04 -2.69 -2.88
N SER A 55 7.37 -2.26 -1.66
CA SER A 55 6.37 -1.87 -0.68
C SER A 55 5.58 -0.65 -1.10
N LEU A 56 6.23 0.36 -1.72
CA LEU A 56 5.50 1.51 -2.26
C LEU A 56 4.54 1.09 -3.37
N LYS A 57 4.94 0.18 -4.26
CA LYS A 57 4.03 -0.36 -5.28
C LYS A 57 2.80 -1.03 -4.67
N GLN A 58 2.97 -1.78 -3.58
CA GLN A 58 1.85 -2.40 -2.84
C GLN A 58 0.93 -1.35 -2.19
N HIS A 59 1.51 -0.36 -1.50
CA HIS A 59 0.74 0.71 -0.87
C HIS A 59 -0.05 1.53 -1.90
N LEU A 60 0.53 1.77 -3.09
CA LEU A 60 -0.12 2.53 -4.16
C LEU A 60 -1.43 1.88 -4.62
N VAL A 61 -1.49 0.55 -4.73
CA VAL A 61 -2.71 -0.14 -5.14
C VAL A 61 -3.71 -0.32 -4.00
N ARG A 62 -3.23 -0.37 -2.75
CA ARG A 62 -4.08 -0.53 -1.56
C ARG A 62 -4.73 0.79 -1.15
N GLN A 63 -3.94 1.87 -1.16
CA GLN A 63 -4.32 3.20 -0.67
C GLN A 63 -3.98 4.29 -1.71
N PRO A 64 -4.51 4.22 -2.95
CA PRO A 64 -4.17 5.16 -4.02
C PRO A 64 -4.53 6.61 -3.68
N LEU A 65 -5.49 6.86 -2.78
CA LEU A 65 -5.91 8.19 -2.36
C LEU A 65 -5.11 8.74 -1.16
N HIS A 66 -4.13 7.99 -0.66
CA HIS A 66 -3.27 8.43 0.45
C HIS A 66 -1.77 8.44 0.10
N CYS A 67 -1.41 8.02 -1.11
CA CYS A 67 -0.02 7.92 -1.59
C CYS A 67 0.36 9.13 -2.47
N TYR A 68 0.60 10.30 -1.87
CA TYR A 68 0.93 11.54 -2.61
C TYR A 68 2.35 12.03 -2.40
N TRP A 69 2.87 11.93 -1.18
CA TRP A 69 4.26 12.29 -0.88
C TRP A 69 4.96 11.21 -0.07
N LEU A 70 6.28 11.27 -0.12
CA LEU A 70 7.17 10.26 0.42
C LEU A 70 8.37 10.94 1.11
N LYS A 71 8.69 10.47 2.31
CA LYS A 71 10.01 10.69 2.93
C LYS A 71 10.68 9.34 3.11
N VAL A 72 12.00 9.25 2.90
CA VAL A 72 12.73 7.98 2.94
C VAL A 72 14.07 8.16 3.65
N GLN A 73 14.42 7.19 4.48
CA GLN A 73 15.77 6.99 4.99
C GLN A 73 16.21 5.57 4.65
N THR A 74 17.25 5.45 3.84
CA THR A 74 17.83 4.15 3.46
C THR A 74 18.96 3.76 4.40
N ILE A 75 19.17 2.45 4.55
CA ILE A 75 20.27 1.86 5.30
C ILE A 75 21.05 0.86 4.44
N ASP A 76 22.34 0.69 4.74
CA ASP A 76 23.24 -0.13 3.91
C ASP A 76 23.07 -1.63 4.18
N ARG A 77 22.64 -1.98 5.40
CA ARG A 77 22.52 -3.38 5.83
C ARG A 77 21.18 -3.64 6.51
N PRO A 78 20.52 -4.78 6.24
CA PRO A 78 19.28 -5.12 6.93
C PRO A 78 19.51 -5.22 8.44
N ASN A 79 18.92 -4.32 9.20
CA ASN A 79 18.93 -4.35 10.65
C ASN A 79 17.54 -3.98 11.18
N ARG A 80 16.81 -4.99 11.65
CA ARG A 80 15.43 -4.82 12.11
C ARG A 80 15.33 -3.83 13.27
N THR A 81 16.26 -3.87 14.22
CA THR A 81 16.28 -2.96 15.37
C THR A 81 16.40 -1.51 14.91
N ILE A 82 17.33 -1.21 14.00
CA ILE A 82 17.51 0.15 13.47
C ILE A 82 16.25 0.61 12.72
N LEU A 83 15.68 -0.23 11.86
CA LEU A 83 14.46 0.08 11.11
C LEU A 83 13.26 0.36 12.03
N GLU A 84 13.09 -0.45 13.08
CA GLU A 84 12.03 -0.25 14.09
C GLU A 84 12.26 1.01 14.92
N SER A 85 13.51 1.33 15.26
CA SER A 85 13.86 2.56 15.98
C SER A 85 13.57 3.81 15.15
N ILE A 86 13.97 3.84 13.86
CA ILE A 86 13.66 4.97 12.97
C ILE A 86 12.14 5.12 12.81
N ARG A 87 11.41 4.03 12.53
CA ARG A 87 9.94 4.05 12.42
C ARG A 87 9.28 4.61 13.68
N SER A 88 9.69 4.15 14.86
CA SER A 88 9.13 4.59 16.14
C SER A 88 9.44 6.07 16.41
N SER A 89 10.65 6.52 16.07
CA SER A 89 11.06 7.93 16.16
C SER A 89 10.17 8.83 15.31
N TRP A 90 9.89 8.44 14.05
CA TRP A 90 9.05 9.24 13.14
C TRP A 90 7.59 9.29 13.56
N ILE A 91 7.05 8.18 14.08
CA ILE A 91 5.69 8.16 14.63
C ILE A 91 5.59 9.06 15.86
N ALA A 92 6.58 9.02 16.77
CA ALA A 92 6.62 9.89 17.94
C ALA A 92 6.76 11.36 17.56
N GLU A 93 7.63 11.67 16.59
CA GLU A 93 7.86 13.02 16.07
C GLU A 93 6.61 13.61 15.41
N ASN A 94 5.80 12.79 14.74
CA ASN A 94 4.52 13.20 14.17
C ASN A 94 3.50 13.67 15.22
N GLY A 95 3.71 13.36 16.51
CA GLY A 95 2.84 13.74 17.63
C GLY A 95 1.50 12.99 17.69
N SER A 96 1.22 12.13 16.70
CA SER A 96 0.05 11.27 16.65
C SER A 96 0.37 9.99 15.87
N LEU A 97 -0.26 8.88 16.26
CA LEU A 97 -0.13 7.62 15.53
C LEU A 97 -0.90 7.73 14.19
N PRO A 98 -0.24 7.58 13.03
CA PRO A 98 -0.95 7.62 11.75
C PRO A 98 -1.99 6.49 11.66
N THR A 99 -3.14 6.74 11.03
CA THR A 99 -4.21 5.73 10.98
C THR A 99 -3.77 4.44 10.28
N GLY A 100 -2.89 4.53 9.27
CA GLY A 100 -2.30 3.35 8.63
C GLY A 100 -1.34 2.55 9.50
N ASN A 101 -0.92 3.09 10.64
CA ASN A 101 -0.18 2.36 11.67
C ASN A 101 -1.06 1.96 12.86
N ASP A 102 -2.37 2.19 12.79
CA ASP A 102 -3.35 1.91 13.84
C ASP A 102 -4.62 1.27 13.26
N SER A 103 -5.77 1.97 13.29
CA SER A 103 -7.08 1.47 12.86
C SER A 103 -7.10 0.93 11.43
N ASP A 104 -6.33 1.53 10.55
CA ASP A 104 -6.31 1.20 9.12
C ASP A 104 -5.15 0.27 8.77
N ALA A 105 -4.39 -0.25 9.75
CA ALA A 105 -3.16 -1.01 9.49
C ALA A 105 -3.37 -2.19 8.53
N ALA A 106 -4.48 -2.91 8.61
CA ALA A 106 -4.83 -3.97 7.67
C ALA A 106 -4.98 -3.46 6.24
N LEU A 107 -5.59 -2.28 6.06
CA LEU A 107 -5.79 -1.65 4.75
C LEU A 107 -4.48 -1.25 4.05
N TRP A 108 -3.38 -1.10 4.80
CA TRP A 108 -2.05 -0.82 4.26
C TRP A 108 -1.20 -2.09 4.08
N ASN A 109 -1.31 -3.05 5.00
CA ASN A 109 -0.38 -4.18 5.06
C ASN A 109 -0.91 -5.48 4.43
N ASP A 110 -2.23 -5.66 4.39
CA ASP A 110 -2.84 -6.92 3.95
C ASP A 110 -3.27 -6.85 2.48
N PRO A 111 -3.45 -8.01 1.81
CA PRO A 111 -4.18 -8.09 0.56
C PRO A 111 -5.55 -7.42 0.66
N ILE A 112 -5.99 -6.78 -0.42
CA ILE A 112 -7.30 -6.15 -0.47
C ILE A 112 -8.36 -7.24 -0.44
N ASP A 113 -9.15 -7.30 0.63
CA ASP A 113 -10.32 -8.16 0.70
C ASP A 113 -11.50 -7.50 -0.01
N THR A 114 -11.82 -8.02 -1.18
CA THR A 114 -12.86 -7.48 -2.07
C THR A 114 -14.28 -7.77 -1.54
N LYS A 115 -14.42 -8.68 -0.57
CA LYS A 115 -15.72 -8.94 0.10
C LYS A 115 -16.21 -7.71 0.87
N ASN A 116 -15.29 -6.89 1.39
CA ASN A 116 -15.62 -5.68 2.14
C ASN A 116 -16.19 -4.55 1.28
N VAL A 117 -16.08 -4.66 -0.04
CA VAL A 117 -16.53 -3.66 -1.03
C VAL A 117 -17.48 -4.25 -2.06
N MET A 118 -18.13 -5.37 -1.72
CA MET A 118 -19.23 -5.91 -2.52
C MET A 118 -20.41 -4.94 -2.53
N THR A 119 -21.05 -4.82 -3.68
CA THR A 119 -22.35 -4.16 -3.82
C THR A 119 -23.44 -4.99 -3.16
N ALA A 120 -24.58 -4.37 -2.83
CA ALA A 120 -25.71 -5.09 -2.24
C ALA A 120 -26.19 -6.28 -3.10
N ALA A 121 -26.13 -6.17 -4.43
CA ALA A 121 -26.48 -7.24 -5.35
C ALA A 121 -25.47 -8.41 -5.31
N GLU A 122 -24.18 -8.11 -5.18
CA GLU A 122 -23.12 -9.11 -5.07
C GLU A 122 -23.19 -9.84 -3.72
N VAL A 123 -23.47 -9.11 -2.62
CA VAL A 123 -23.71 -9.71 -1.30
C VAL A 123 -24.88 -10.68 -1.36
N ALA A 124 -26.03 -10.25 -1.88
CA ALA A 124 -27.21 -11.12 -2.00
C ALA A 124 -26.93 -12.36 -2.88
N SER A 125 -26.16 -12.19 -3.96
CA SER A 125 -25.75 -13.30 -4.81
C SER A 125 -24.81 -14.27 -4.09
N TYR A 126 -23.89 -13.76 -3.26
CA TYR A 126 -22.95 -14.57 -2.49
C TYR A 126 -23.65 -15.39 -1.41
N GLU A 127 -24.53 -14.75 -0.63
CA GLU A 127 -25.31 -15.38 0.43
C GLU A 127 -26.31 -16.43 -0.10
N GLY A 128 -26.84 -16.22 -1.32
CA GLY A 128 -27.71 -17.18 -1.98
C GLY A 128 -27.03 -18.49 -2.42
N ILE A 129 -25.69 -18.55 -2.44
CA ILE A 129 -24.94 -19.75 -2.82
C ILE A 129 -24.63 -20.57 -1.55
N VAL A 130 -25.44 -21.59 -1.28
CA VAL A 130 -25.33 -22.35 -0.01
C VAL A 130 -24.21 -23.41 -0.04
N ALA A 131 -24.08 -24.17 -1.13
CA ALA A 131 -23.16 -25.33 -1.18
C ALA A 131 -22.36 -25.48 -2.50
N ASP A 132 -22.46 -24.50 -3.40
CA ASP A 132 -21.70 -24.51 -4.66
C ASP A 132 -20.45 -23.62 -4.56
N GLU A 133 -19.36 -24.23 -4.12
CA GLU A 133 -18.07 -23.54 -3.96
C GLU A 133 -17.51 -23.06 -5.31
N ILE A 134 -17.81 -23.73 -6.42
CA ILE A 134 -17.37 -23.29 -7.76
C ILE A 134 -18.10 -21.99 -8.15
N ALA A 135 -19.39 -21.90 -7.86
CA ALA A 135 -20.17 -20.68 -8.07
C ALA A 135 -19.68 -19.53 -7.18
N LYS A 136 -19.35 -19.80 -5.90
CA LYS A 136 -18.74 -18.78 -5.00
C LYS A 136 -17.41 -18.28 -5.53
N ASP A 137 -16.50 -19.16 -5.91
CA ASP A 137 -15.19 -18.81 -6.47
C ASP A 137 -15.35 -17.94 -7.73
N LYS A 138 -16.31 -18.28 -8.60
CA LYS A 138 -16.60 -17.50 -9.81
C LYS A 138 -17.12 -16.10 -9.47
N LEU A 139 -18.00 -15.98 -8.48
CA LEU A 139 -18.52 -14.69 -8.01
C LEU A 139 -17.39 -13.85 -7.40
N LEU A 140 -16.62 -14.40 -6.47
CA LEU A 140 -15.47 -13.72 -5.84
C LEU A 140 -14.47 -13.23 -6.89
N LYS A 141 -14.17 -14.06 -7.90
CA LYS A 141 -13.30 -13.67 -9.01
C LYS A 141 -13.85 -12.50 -9.83
N ASN A 142 -15.17 -12.42 -10.02
CA ASN A 142 -15.79 -11.32 -10.73
C ASN A 142 -15.77 -10.03 -9.90
N VAL A 143 -16.07 -10.12 -8.61
CA VAL A 143 -15.95 -8.99 -7.66
C VAL A 143 -14.51 -8.48 -7.64
N ALA A 144 -13.53 -9.36 -7.52
CA ALA A 144 -12.13 -8.98 -7.53
C ALA A 144 -11.69 -8.29 -8.83
N ARG A 145 -12.18 -8.73 -9.99
CA ARG A 145 -11.93 -8.05 -11.28
C ARG A 145 -12.55 -6.66 -11.36
N ARG A 146 -13.77 -6.50 -10.81
CA ARG A 146 -14.42 -5.19 -10.74
C ARG A 146 -13.60 -4.23 -9.89
N VAL A 147 -13.25 -4.63 -8.67
CA VAL A 147 -12.44 -3.82 -7.74
C VAL A 147 -11.06 -3.50 -8.32
N GLU A 148 -10.41 -4.45 -8.99
CA GLU A 148 -9.16 -4.22 -9.72
C GLU A 148 -9.32 -3.13 -10.80
N ASN A 149 -10.39 -3.17 -11.58
CA ASN A 149 -10.66 -2.15 -12.60
C ASN A 149 -10.94 -0.77 -11.99
N GLU A 150 -11.60 -0.72 -10.83
CA GLU A 150 -11.82 0.52 -10.08
C GLU A 150 -10.48 1.11 -9.60
N ILE A 151 -9.60 0.28 -9.03
CA ILE A 151 -8.25 0.70 -8.63
C ILE A 151 -7.46 1.21 -9.84
N PHE A 152 -7.44 0.48 -10.96
CA PHE A 152 -6.77 0.95 -12.18
C PHE A 152 -7.34 2.26 -12.71
N SER A 153 -8.65 2.47 -12.60
CA SER A 153 -9.28 3.73 -13.00
C SER A 153 -8.83 4.89 -12.11
N GLN A 154 -8.72 4.67 -10.79
CA GLN A 154 -8.20 5.68 -9.86
C GLN A 154 -6.73 5.98 -10.13
N LEU A 155 -5.90 4.96 -10.34
CA LEU A 155 -4.48 5.13 -10.67
C LEU A 155 -4.30 5.90 -11.97
N LYS A 156 -5.08 5.56 -13.01
CA LYS A 156 -5.07 6.29 -14.28
C LYS A 156 -5.51 7.75 -14.11
N ALA A 157 -6.53 8.02 -13.30
CA ALA A 157 -6.96 9.38 -13.00
C ALA A 157 -5.87 10.19 -12.26
N ARG A 158 -5.01 9.52 -11.50
CA ARG A 158 -3.81 10.11 -10.88
C ARG A 158 -2.60 10.21 -11.82
N GLY A 159 -2.71 9.78 -13.08
CA GLY A 159 -1.62 9.82 -14.06
C GLY A 159 -0.58 8.69 -13.89
N VAL A 160 -0.88 7.65 -13.11
CA VAL A 160 0.06 6.54 -12.88
C VAL A 160 0.27 5.75 -14.17
N THR A 161 1.54 5.54 -14.54
CA THR A 161 1.96 4.72 -15.68
C THR A 161 2.82 3.51 -15.25
N GLU A 162 3.02 3.33 -13.94
CA GLU A 162 3.73 2.21 -13.32
C GLU A 162 3.17 0.85 -13.77
N GLU A 163 4.04 -0.14 -14.06
CA GLU A 163 3.55 -1.48 -14.38
C GLU A 163 3.07 -2.16 -13.09
N ILE A 164 1.76 -2.44 -13.04
CA ILE A 164 1.09 -3.04 -11.90
C ILE A 164 0.38 -4.31 -12.39
N ARG A 165 0.63 -5.43 -11.71
CA ARG A 165 0.04 -6.72 -12.03
C ARG A 165 -0.43 -7.42 -10.75
N PHE A 166 -1.74 -7.52 -10.59
CA PHE A 166 -2.33 -8.33 -9.52
C PHE A 166 -2.15 -9.83 -9.79
N ASN A 167 -1.97 -10.59 -8.71
CA ASN A 167 -1.89 -12.04 -8.76
C ASN A 167 -3.25 -12.66 -9.12
N PRO A 168 -3.41 -13.29 -10.30
CA PRO A 168 -4.70 -13.82 -10.73
C PRO A 168 -5.19 -15.00 -9.88
N LYS A 169 -4.30 -15.67 -9.14
CA LYS A 169 -4.65 -16.81 -8.28
C LYS A 169 -5.41 -16.38 -7.02
N LEU A 170 -5.19 -15.17 -6.53
CA LEU A 170 -5.84 -14.67 -5.31
C LEU A 170 -7.30 -14.27 -5.53
N LYS A 171 -7.66 -13.97 -6.78
CA LYS A 171 -9.01 -13.50 -7.15
C LYS A 171 -10.11 -14.51 -6.84
N THR A 172 -9.82 -15.82 -6.90
CA THR A 172 -10.81 -16.86 -6.55
C THR A 172 -11.17 -16.83 -5.07
N SER A 173 -10.26 -16.38 -4.21
CA SER A 173 -10.49 -16.19 -2.78
C SER A 173 -11.01 -14.79 -2.43
N GLY A 174 -11.35 -13.98 -3.44
CA GLY A 174 -11.80 -12.59 -3.24
C GLY A 174 -10.70 -11.64 -2.78
N LEU A 175 -9.43 -11.99 -3.01
CA LEU A 175 -8.29 -11.18 -2.61
C LEU A 175 -7.60 -10.55 -3.83
N LEU A 176 -7.12 -9.32 -3.68
CA LEU A 176 -6.19 -8.67 -4.61
C LEU A 176 -4.88 -8.34 -3.90
N ASP A 177 -3.79 -8.86 -4.44
CA ASP A 177 -2.44 -8.45 -4.07
C ASP A 177 -1.53 -8.51 -5.28
N LEU A 178 -0.39 -7.82 -5.20
CA LEU A 178 0.61 -7.84 -6.26
C LEU A 178 1.37 -9.17 -6.31
N LYS A 179 1.98 -9.45 -7.46
CA LYS A 179 2.80 -10.65 -7.67
C LYS A 179 4.21 -10.50 -7.09
#